data_AF-A0A2K9AGU9-F1
#
_entry.id   AF-A0A2K9AGU9-F1
#
_cell.length_a   1.000
_cell.length_b   1.000
_cell.length_c   1.000
_cell.angle_alpha   90.00
_cell.angle_beta   90.00
_cell.angle_gamma   90.00
#
_symmetry.space_group_name_H-M   'P 1'
#
loop_
_entity.id
_entity.type
_entity.pdbx_description
1 polymer ?
#
loop_
_entity_poly.entity_id
_entity_poly.type
_entity_poly.pdbx_seq_one_letter_code
_entity_poly.pdbx_strand_id
1 'polypeptide(L)'
;MNEYLLYTQIILILLVPSIYMLNLHTSLLVGGKATKAFDAFTIILLFLGIAYLIWQGLSKYTIGVLCIAASPLIHSQIFKVCFRAFVKKFGRPPKDVYLNFRSGLFWDRAFAICVSLGCIYISWSLVFYFHWEVIESIKSK
;
A
#
# COMPACT_ATOMS: atom_id res chain seq x y z
N MET A 1 17.44 -2.62 -16.24
CA MET A 1 16.02 -2.67 -15.81
C MET A 1 15.32 -1.44 -16.40
N ASN A 2 14.09 -1.57 -16.89
CA ASN A 2 13.41 -0.45 -17.56
C ASN A 2 13.04 0.63 -16.53
N GLU A 3 13.62 1.82 -16.61
CA GLU A 3 13.49 2.91 -15.62
C GLU A 3 12.01 3.24 -15.31
N TYR A 4 11.12 3.08 -16.30
CA TYR A 4 9.68 3.21 -16.16
C TYR A 4 9.06 2.32 -15.08
N LEU A 5 9.61 1.12 -14.87
CA LEU A 5 9.14 0.18 -13.83
C LEU A 5 9.49 0.70 -12.44
N LEU A 6 10.71 1.21 -12.27
CA LEU A 6 11.17 1.82 -11.02
C LEU A 6 10.33 3.04 -10.66
N TYR A 7 10.06 3.92 -11.63
CA TYR A 7 9.21 5.09 -11.42
C TYR A 7 7.76 4.70 -11.08
N THR A 8 7.20 3.70 -11.78
CA THR A 8 5.85 3.21 -11.47
C THR A 8 5.82 2.65 -10.04
N GLN A 9 6.81 1.87 -9.64
CA GLN A 9 6.90 1.33 -8.28
C GLN A 9 7.02 2.44 -7.22
N ILE A 10 7.86 3.45 -7.44
CA ILE A 10 8.01 4.61 -6.55
C ILE A 10 6.68 5.38 -6.43
N ILE A 11 5.96 5.58 -7.54
CA ILE A 11 4.65 6.24 -7.53
C ILE A 11 3.63 5.44 -6.71
N LEU A 12 3.61 4.12 -6.85
CA LEU A 12 2.72 3.23 -6.09
C LEU A 12 3.01 3.23 -4.59
N ILE A 13 4.29 3.33 -4.26
CA ILE A 13 4.81 3.45 -2.90
C ILE A 13 4.38 4.78 -2.26
N LEU A 14 4.44 5.88 -3.00
CA LEU A 14 4.09 7.21 -2.49
C LEU A 14 2.57 7.46 -2.46
N LEU A 15 1.80 6.69 -3.25
CA LEU A 15 0.35 6.81 -3.33
C LEU A 15 -0.33 6.60 -1.97
N VAL A 16 0.05 5.55 -1.24
CA VAL A 16 -0.59 5.20 0.04
C VAL A 16 -0.33 6.26 1.12
N PRO A 17 0.93 6.69 1.40
CA PRO A 17 1.19 7.80 2.31
C PRO A 17 0.50 9.11 1.91
N SER A 18 0.44 9.41 0.61
CA SER A 18 -0.20 10.63 0.09
C SER A 18 -1.71 10.66 0.36
N ILE A 19 -2.39 9.51 0.31
CA ILE A 19 -3.82 9.39 0.65
C ILE A 19 -4.08 9.80 2.10
N TYR A 20 -3.15 9.49 3.01
CA TYR A 20 -3.27 9.89 4.42
C TYR A 20 -2.84 11.33 4.67
N MET A 21 -1.72 11.76 4.08
CA MET A 21 -1.26 13.16 4.21
C MET A 21 -2.28 14.16 3.68
N LEU A 22 -2.99 13.82 2.61
CA LEU A 22 -4.00 14.68 1.99
C LEU A 22 -5.42 14.47 2.56
N ASN A 23 -5.58 13.66 3.62
CA ASN A 23 -6.88 13.30 4.21
C ASN A 23 -7.89 12.72 3.20
N LEU A 24 -7.42 12.06 2.15
CA LEU A 24 -8.26 11.50 1.09
C LEU A 24 -8.79 10.11 1.43
N HIS A 25 -8.32 9.47 2.51
CA HIS A 25 -8.63 8.10 2.90
C HIS A 25 -10.15 7.82 3.02
N THR A 26 -10.94 8.76 3.54
CA THR A 26 -12.41 8.61 3.56
C THR A 26 -13.01 8.69 2.15
N SER A 27 -12.57 9.63 1.30
CA SER A 27 -13.09 9.75 -0.07
C SER A 27 -12.67 8.60 -1.00
N LEU A 28 -11.45 8.10 -0.83
CA LEU A 28 -10.83 7.11 -1.70
C LEU A 28 -11.02 5.68 -1.18
N LEU A 29 -11.09 5.45 0.13
CA LEU A 29 -11.08 4.09 0.69
C LEU A 29 -12.42 3.70 1.33
N VAL A 30 -13.33 4.65 1.59
CA VAL A 30 -14.63 4.39 2.20
C VAL A 30 -15.75 4.62 1.19
N GLY A 31 -16.18 3.54 0.53
CA GLY A 31 -17.46 3.42 -0.18
C GLY A 31 -17.82 4.56 -1.14
N GLY A 32 -17.69 4.33 -2.45
CA GLY A 32 -18.14 5.30 -3.46
C GLY A 32 -17.60 5.00 -4.85
N LYS A 33 -17.85 5.91 -5.79
CA LYS A 33 -17.28 5.80 -7.16
C LYS A 33 -15.74 5.89 -7.13
N ALA A 34 -15.20 6.80 -6.33
CA ALA A 34 -13.76 6.98 -6.18
C ALA A 34 -13.07 5.74 -5.58
N THR A 35 -13.69 5.07 -4.60
CA THR A 35 -13.19 3.79 -4.06
C THR A 35 -13.18 2.66 -5.08
N LYS A 36 -14.23 2.54 -5.88
CA LYS A 36 -14.27 1.53 -6.94
C LYS A 36 -13.19 1.78 -8.00
N ALA A 37 -12.99 3.05 -8.37
CA ALA A 37 -11.95 3.44 -9.31
C ALA A 37 -10.54 3.16 -8.75
N PHE A 38 -10.32 3.47 -7.46
CA PHE A 38 -9.06 3.17 -6.78
C PHE A 38 -8.79 1.66 -6.71
N ASP A 39 -9.80 0.85 -6.34
CA ASP A 39 -9.67 -0.61 -6.31
C ASP A 39 -9.35 -1.16 -7.69
N ALA A 40 -10.08 -0.74 -8.73
CA ALA A 40 -9.84 -1.15 -10.11
C ALA A 40 -8.41 -0.80 -10.55
N PHE A 41 -7.95 0.41 -10.22
CA PHE A 41 -6.57 0.84 -10.48
C PHE A 41 -5.55 -0.08 -9.79
N THR A 42 -5.69 -0.33 -8.48
CA THR A 42 -4.77 -1.21 -7.74
C THR A 42 -4.77 -2.65 -8.24
N ILE A 43 -5.91 -3.15 -8.75
CA ILE A 43 -6.03 -4.48 -9.35
C ILE A 43 -5.30 -4.52 -10.69
N ILE A 44 -5.51 -3.52 -11.57
CA ILE A 44 -4.81 -3.43 -12.86
C ILE A 44 -3.29 -3.46 -12.63
N LEU A 45 -2.80 -2.73 -11.63
CA LEU A 45 -1.38 -2.68 -11.29
C LEU A 45 -0.83 -4.03 -10.82
N LEU A 46 -1.58 -4.77 -10.01
CA LEU A 46 -1.22 -6.13 -9.63
C LEU A 46 -1.08 -7.03 -10.87
N PHE A 47 -2.05 -6.97 -11.79
CA PHE A 47 -2.01 -7.76 -13.02
C PHE A 47 -0.83 -7.36 -13.93
N LEU A 48 -0.53 -6.07 -14.05
CA LEU A 48 0.65 -5.61 -14.79
C LEU A 48 1.96 -6.12 -14.17
N GLY A 49 2.06 -6.12 -12.84
CA GLY A 49 3.20 -6.71 -12.13
C GLY A 49 3.35 -8.22 -12.39
N ILE A 50 2.24 -8.96 -12.37
CA ILE A 50 2.23 -10.41 -12.68
C ILE A 50 2.61 -10.66 -14.15
N ALA A 51 2.01 -9.92 -15.09
CA ALA A 51 2.30 -10.06 -16.52
C ALA A 51 3.79 -9.79 -16.83
N TYR A 52 4.36 -8.77 -16.17
CA TYR A 52 5.78 -8.47 -16.27
C TYR A 52 6.66 -9.63 -15.77
N LEU A 53 6.29 -10.28 -14.66
CA LEU A 53 7.03 -11.42 -14.13
C LEU A 53 6.94 -12.64 -15.04
N ILE A 54 5.79 -12.88 -15.67
CA ILE A 54 5.66 -13.91 -16.69
C ILE A 54 6.57 -13.61 -17.88
N TRP A 55 6.63 -12.34 -18.32
CA TRP A 55 7.46 -11.91 -19.45
C TRP A 55 8.98 -12.04 -19.19
N GLN A 56 9.44 -11.65 -18.00
CA GLN A 56 10.87 -11.72 -17.64
C GLN A 56 11.33 -13.12 -17.19
N GLY A 57 10.38 -14.04 -17.00
CA GLY A 57 10.65 -15.32 -16.36
C GLY A 57 10.82 -15.19 -14.83
N LEU A 58 10.65 -16.31 -14.14
CA LEU A 58 10.84 -16.38 -12.69
C LEU A 58 12.30 -16.11 -12.36
N SER A 59 12.53 -14.99 -11.68
CA SER A 59 13.84 -14.57 -11.18
C SER A 59 13.81 -14.49 -9.66
N LYS A 60 14.97 -14.34 -9.05
CA LYS A 60 15.08 -14.11 -7.60
C LYS A 60 14.34 -12.84 -7.11
N TYR A 61 13.98 -11.91 -8.01
CA TYR A 61 13.25 -10.67 -7.67
C TYR A 61 11.72 -10.82 -7.76
N THR A 62 11.22 -11.99 -8.17
CA THR A 62 9.78 -12.24 -8.38
C THR A 62 8.96 -11.89 -7.15
N ILE A 63 9.44 -12.27 -5.96
CA ILE A 63 8.74 -12.03 -4.69
C ILE A 63 8.67 -10.52 -4.38
N GLY A 64 9.76 -9.78 -4.56
CA GLY A 64 9.80 -8.34 -4.32
C GLY A 64 8.87 -7.57 -5.24
N VAL A 65 8.86 -7.90 -6.53
CA VAL A 65 7.96 -7.28 -7.53
C VAL A 65 6.50 -7.58 -7.22
N LEU A 66 6.16 -8.82 -6.81
CA LEU A 66 4.80 -9.18 -6.37
C LEU A 66 4.39 -8.39 -5.13
N CYS A 67 5.26 -8.29 -4.12
CA CYS A 67 4.99 -7.55 -2.90
C CYS A 67 4.72 -6.06 -3.18
N ILE A 68 5.50 -5.44 -4.08
CA ILE A 68 5.29 -4.04 -4.48
C ILE A 68 3.99 -3.87 -5.27
N ALA A 69 3.71 -4.75 -6.23
CA ALA A 69 2.51 -4.66 -7.06
C ALA A 69 1.22 -4.91 -6.25
N ALA A 70 1.25 -5.83 -5.27
CA ALA A 70 0.11 -6.15 -4.42
C ALA A 70 -0.09 -5.16 -3.26
N SER A 71 0.96 -4.42 -2.87
CA SER A 71 0.97 -3.55 -1.69
C SER A 71 -0.18 -2.54 -1.62
N PRO A 72 -0.47 -1.75 -2.67
CA PRO A 72 -1.59 -0.79 -2.64
C PRO A 72 -2.95 -1.47 -2.43
N LEU A 73 -3.16 -2.63 -3.06
CA LEU A 73 -4.41 -3.39 -2.94
C LEU A 73 -4.56 -3.96 -1.53
N ILE A 74 -3.52 -4.63 -1.01
CA ILE A 74 -3.51 -5.19 0.35
C ILE A 74 -3.80 -4.10 1.37
N HIS A 75 -3.14 -2.95 1.24
CA HIS A 75 -3.36 -1.82 2.12
C HIS A 75 -4.82 -1.30 2.07
N SER A 76 -5.37 -1.14 0.87
CA SER A 76 -6.79 -0.75 0.66
C SER A 76 -7.75 -1.71 1.38
N GLN A 77 -7.52 -3.02 1.28
CA GLN A 77 -8.36 -4.02 1.92
C GLN A 77 -8.23 -4.01 3.45
N ILE A 78 -7.00 -3.94 3.98
CA ILE A 78 -6.76 -3.83 5.43
C ILE A 78 -7.51 -2.61 5.98
N PHE A 79 -7.38 -1.45 5.34
CA PHE A 79 -8.07 -0.23 5.75
C PHE A 79 -9.58 -0.44 5.81
N LYS A 80 -10.20 -1.01 4.77
CA LYS A 80 -11.65 -1.25 4.72
C LYS A 80 -12.12 -2.21 5.80
N VAL A 81 -11.38 -3.29 6.04
CA VAL A 81 -11.72 -4.26 7.09
C VAL A 81 -11.66 -3.58 8.46
N CYS A 82 -10.58 -2.87 8.77
CA CYS A 82 -10.42 -2.12 10.01
C CYS A 82 -11.52 -1.05 10.17
N PHE A 83 -11.84 -0.32 9.10
CA PHE A 83 -12.87 0.71 9.10
C PHE A 83 -14.26 0.12 9.38
N ARG A 84 -14.65 -0.95 8.68
CA ARG A 84 -15.94 -1.63 8.89
C ARG A 84 -16.05 -2.19 10.30
N ALA A 85 -14.97 -2.80 10.80
CA ALA A 85 -14.93 -3.31 12.18
C ALA A 85 -15.09 -2.19 13.21
N PHE A 86 -14.43 -1.05 12.98
CA PHE A 86 -14.55 0.13 13.83
C PHE A 86 -15.98 0.67 13.85
N VAL A 87 -16.58 0.90 12.68
CA VAL A 87 -17.95 1.41 12.56
C VAL A 87 -18.95 0.45 13.19
N LYS A 88 -18.81 -0.86 12.96
CA LYS A 88 -19.68 -1.88 13.57
C LYS A 88 -19.62 -1.86 15.10
N LYS A 89 -18.44 -1.62 15.68
CA LYS A 89 -18.24 -1.61 17.14
C LYS A 89 -18.68 -0.32 17.81
N PHE A 90 -18.46 0.84 17.17
CA PHE A 90 -18.64 2.15 17.81
C PHE A 90 -19.79 2.99 17.24
N GLY A 91 -20.48 2.51 16.19
CA GLY A 91 -21.60 3.22 15.58
C GLY A 91 -21.24 4.53 14.88
N ARG A 92 -19.94 4.83 14.74
CA ARG A 92 -19.42 6.05 14.11
C ARG A 92 -18.19 5.76 13.24
N PRO A 93 -17.92 6.57 12.20
CA PRO A 93 -16.65 6.50 11.49
C PRO A 93 -15.48 6.94 12.39
N PRO A 94 -14.27 6.40 12.18
CA PRO A 94 -13.04 6.99 12.70
C PRO A 94 -12.85 8.40 12.12
N LYS A 95 -12.27 9.32 12.88
CA LYS A 95 -12.09 10.72 12.45
C LYS A 95 -11.08 10.83 11.32
N ASP A 96 -9.84 10.41 11.60
CA ASP A 96 -8.71 10.38 10.69
C ASP A 96 -7.59 9.57 11.33
N VAL A 97 -6.70 8.95 10.53
CA VAL A 97 -5.62 8.09 11.04
C VAL A 97 -4.62 8.89 11.88
N TYR A 98 -4.20 10.07 11.43
CA TYR A 98 -3.24 10.91 12.14
C TYR A 98 -3.86 11.47 13.43
N LEU A 99 -5.09 11.99 13.36
CA LEU A 99 -5.81 12.47 14.55
C LEU A 99 -6.07 11.35 15.56
N ASN A 100 -6.40 10.15 15.10
CA ASN A 100 -6.61 8.98 15.95
C ASN A 100 -5.30 8.56 16.63
N PHE A 101 -4.15 8.66 15.96
CA PHE A 101 -2.84 8.42 16.56
C PHE A 101 -2.52 9.43 17.67
N ARG A 102 -2.71 10.73 17.39
CA ARG A 102 -2.31 11.83 18.29
C ARG A 102 -3.24 12.04 19.48
N SER A 103 -4.54 11.86 19.26
CA SER A 103 -5.59 12.31 20.20
C SER A 103 -6.75 11.33 20.36
N GLY A 104 -6.71 10.18 19.67
CA GLY A 104 -7.76 9.18 19.74
C GLY A 104 -7.78 8.45 21.08
N LEU A 105 -8.94 7.86 21.40
CA LEU A 105 -9.06 6.88 22.48
C LEU A 105 -8.27 5.62 22.12
N PHE A 106 -8.07 4.72 23.08
CA PHE A 106 -7.31 3.48 22.89
C PHE A 106 -7.68 2.73 21.59
N TRP A 107 -8.98 2.60 21.30
CA TRP A 107 -9.46 1.92 20.10
C TRP A 107 -9.29 2.71 18.80
N ASP A 108 -9.36 4.04 18.85
CA ASP A 108 -9.01 4.90 17.70
C ASP A 108 -7.52 4.73 17.37
N ARG A 109 -6.65 4.68 18.40
CA ARG A 109 -5.21 4.41 18.24
C ARG A 109 -4.95 3.01 17.70
N ALA A 110 -5.66 1.99 18.19
CA ALA A 110 -5.54 0.63 17.68
C ALA A 110 -5.90 0.53 16.19
N PHE A 111 -6.98 1.20 15.75
CA PHE A 111 -7.31 1.34 14.33
C PHE A 111 -6.16 1.98 13.56
N ALA A 112 -5.63 3.10 14.06
CA ALA A 112 -4.55 3.82 13.40
C ALA A 112 -3.26 2.99 13.29
N ILE A 113 -2.91 2.22 14.33
CA ILE A 113 -1.77 1.29 14.34
C ILE A 113 -1.97 0.18 13.29
N CYS A 114 -3.15 -0.44 13.22
CA CYS A 114 -3.43 -1.47 12.23
C CYS A 114 -3.30 -0.96 10.79
N VAL A 115 -3.77 0.26 10.53
CA VAL A 115 -3.61 0.92 9.22
C VAL A 115 -2.13 1.23 8.95
N SER A 116 -1.39 1.73 9.95
CA SER A 116 0.04 2.00 9.83
C SER A 116 0.89 0.74 9.63
N LEU A 117 0.51 -0.42 10.18
CA LEU A 117 1.15 -1.70 9.88
C LEU A 117 1.03 -2.06 8.40
N GLY A 118 -0.12 -1.75 7.79
CA GLY A 118 -0.30 -1.83 6.34
C GLY A 118 0.70 -0.94 5.59
N CYS A 119 1.00 0.27 6.07
CA CYS A 119 2.03 1.14 5.48
C CYS A 119 3.46 0.60 5.71
N ILE A 120 3.72 0.03 6.89
CA ILE A 120 5.02 -0.56 7.24
C ILE A 120 5.34 -1.74 6.30
N TYR A 121 4.35 -2.56 5.93
CA TYR A 121 4.54 -3.63 4.95
C TYR A 121 5.01 -3.10 3.57
N ILE A 122 4.46 -1.95 3.15
CA ILE A 122 4.89 -1.26 1.92
C ILE A 122 6.34 -0.77 2.06
N SER A 123 6.67 -0.17 3.21
CA SER A 123 8.03 0.32 3.51
C SER A 123 9.08 -0.79 3.61
N TRP A 124 8.71 -1.98 4.10
CA TRP A 124 9.62 -3.13 4.12
C TRP A 124 9.81 -3.73 2.72
N SER A 125 8.75 -3.81 1.93
CA SER A 125 8.84 -4.23 0.52
C SER A 125 9.80 -3.33 -0.27
N LEU A 126 9.79 -2.03 0.06
CA LEU A 126 10.71 -0.97 -0.40
C LEU A 126 12.17 -1.22 -0.02
N VAL A 127 12.44 -1.48 1.26
CA VAL A 127 13.79 -1.71 1.77
C VAL A 127 14.39 -2.98 1.16
N PHE A 128 13.60 -4.05 1.06
CA PHE A 128 14.05 -5.29 0.42
C PHE A 128 14.42 -5.07 -1.05
N TYR A 129 13.65 -4.26 -1.78
CA TYR A 129 13.92 -3.96 -3.18
C TYR A 129 15.19 -3.13 -3.36
N PHE A 130 15.32 -2.00 -2.66
CA PHE A 130 16.49 -1.11 -2.80
C PHE A 130 17.78 -1.72 -2.25
N HIS A 131 17.71 -2.40 -1.10
CA HIS A 131 18.89 -3.05 -0.53
C HIS A 131 19.46 -4.10 -1.50
N TRP A 132 18.57 -4.78 -2.23
CA TRP A 132 18.97 -5.80 -3.19
C TRP A 132 19.55 -5.22 -4.48
N GLU A 133 18.96 -4.14 -5.04
CA GLU A 133 19.52 -3.39 -6.18
C GLU A 133 20.95 -2.90 -5.91
N VAL A 134 21.20 -2.39 -4.70
CA VAL A 134 22.53 -1.93 -4.29
C VAL A 134 23.53 -3.08 -4.23
N ILE A 135 23.14 -4.24 -3.68
CA ILE A 135 24.01 -5.43 -3.61
C ILE A 135 24.38 -5.93 -5.02
N GLU A 136 23.44 -5.89 -5.96
CA GLU A 136 23.66 -6.30 -7.35
C GLU A 136 24.59 -5.36 -8.12
N SER A 137 24.40 -4.04 -7.92
CA SER A 137 25.29 -3.03 -8.50
C SER A 137 26.73 -3.16 -8.00
N ILE A 138 26.93 -3.65 -6.77
CA ILE A 138 28.26 -3.89 -6.20
C ILE A 138 28.87 -5.17 -6.79
N LYS A 139 28.09 -6.24 -6.98
CA LYS A 139 28.57 -7.53 -7.53
C LYS A 139 28.90 -7.50 -9.03
N SER A 140 28.41 -6.52 -9.76
CA SER A 140 28.60 -6.36 -11.21
C SER A 140 29.77 -5.43 -11.58
N LYS A 141 30.48 -4.89 -10.59
CA LYS A 141 31.73 -4.16 -10.72
C LYS A 141 32.90 -5.04 -10.28
#